data_AF-A0A842Y0N9-F1
#
_entry.id   AF-A0A842Y0N9-F1
#
_cell.length_a   1.000
_cell.length_b   1.000
_cell.length_c   1.000
_cell.angle_alpha   90.00
_cell.angle_beta   90.00
_cell.angle_gamma   90.00
#
_symmetry.space_group_name_H-M   'P 1'
#
loop_
_entity.id
_entity.type
_entity.pdbx_description
1 polymer ?
#
loop_
_entity_poly.entity_id
_entity_poly.type
_entity_poly.pdbx_seq_one_letter_code
_entity_poly.pdbx_strand_id
1 'polypeptide(L)'
;MLACTSRNCSRAKRPCREIQGENVNFMETLASGKFIVTAEVSPPKGTDTRQMLKNAALVGGIADAINVTDNQRAVMRMSPLAACSILKSKGYETIMHVTCRDRNRLSLQSELLGSSSIGINNILVMSGDHPVKGDHRGAKPVYDLDSVQLLGLVQQLNSGFDFSGNTLEGKTRILPGAVANTELSEAALIKLGKKISSGIRFVQTQAVFDTNSFSGFMEQVNSIRSKYNPDMKIIAGIIPLKSVKSADFLNSNIAGIRVPQHVIDRMKSAKNPEKEGMEIAAGLIGKLQGMCDGVHIMPIGNHENTGKILEMAGI
;
A
#
# COMPACT_ATOMS: atom_id res chain seq x y z
N MET A 1 38.54 41.96 -3.26
CA MET A 1 38.61 41.15 -2.02
C MET A 1 37.19 40.95 -1.51
N LEU A 2 36.77 39.69 -1.53
CA LEU A 2 35.60 39.03 -0.94
C LEU A 2 34.22 39.73 -0.94
N ALA A 3 33.37 39.22 -1.84
CA ALA A 3 31.94 39.05 -1.61
C ALA A 3 31.70 37.98 -0.53
N CYS A 4 30.77 38.22 0.39
CA CYS A 4 30.23 37.19 1.27
C CYS A 4 28.70 37.24 1.27
N THR A 5 28.14 36.36 0.46
CA THR A 5 26.74 35.95 0.45
C THR A 5 26.46 35.01 1.63
N SER A 6 25.38 35.20 2.37
CA SER A 6 24.62 34.07 2.92
C SER A 6 23.17 34.46 3.20
N ARG A 7 22.28 33.93 2.35
CA ARG A 7 20.85 33.85 2.59
C ARG A 7 20.61 32.72 3.57
N ASN A 8 20.18 33.04 4.79
CA ASN A 8 19.67 32.04 5.72
C ASN A 8 18.26 31.63 5.28
N CYS A 9 18.19 30.54 4.51
CA CYS A 9 16.93 29.83 4.26
C CYS A 9 16.75 28.82 5.41
N SER A 10 15.95 29.20 6.41
CA SER A 10 15.59 28.35 7.53
C SER A 10 14.76 27.16 7.04
N ARG A 11 15.38 25.97 6.97
CA ARG A 11 14.67 24.70 6.76
C ARG A 11 13.82 24.40 8.00
N ALA A 12 12.51 24.48 7.85
CA ALA A 12 11.56 24.04 8.87
C ALA A 12 11.73 22.52 9.09
N LYS A 13 12.25 22.14 10.26
CA LYS A 13 12.19 20.76 10.75
C LYS A 13 10.74 20.42 11.07
N ARG A 14 10.23 19.27 10.61
CA ARG A 14 8.91 18.77 11.04
C ARG A 14 8.98 18.47 12.56
N PRO A 15 8.13 19.08 13.40
CA PRO A 15 8.02 18.65 14.78
C PRO A 15 7.44 17.23 14.81
N CYS A 16 7.97 16.37 15.70
CA CYS A 16 7.31 15.12 16.06
C CYS A 16 5.88 15.46 16.51
N ARG A 17 4.88 14.99 15.76
CA ARG A 17 3.47 15.22 16.10
C ARG A 17 3.18 14.59 17.46
N GLU A 18 2.91 15.42 18.46
CA GLU A 18 2.22 14.97 19.67
C GLU A 18 0.88 14.36 19.23
N ILE A 19 0.53 13.22 19.82
CA ILE A 19 -0.71 12.49 19.54
C ILE A 19 -1.87 13.27 20.16
N GLN A 20 -2.25 14.38 19.53
CA GLN A 20 -3.48 15.12 19.78
C GLN A 20 -4.22 15.30 18.44
N GLY A 21 -5.01 14.29 18.08
CA GLY A 21 -6.41 14.48 17.70
C GLY A 21 -6.81 15.22 16.41
N GLU A 22 -5.92 15.53 15.47
CA GLU A 22 -6.41 15.75 14.10
C GLU A 22 -6.69 14.38 13.47
N ASN A 23 -7.96 14.00 13.39
CA ASN A 23 -8.38 12.80 12.67
C ASN A 23 -7.89 12.90 11.21
N VAL A 24 -6.79 12.23 10.89
CA VAL A 24 -6.24 12.20 9.54
C VAL A 24 -7.22 11.45 8.65
N ASN A 25 -7.87 12.17 7.74
CA ASN A 25 -8.74 11.57 6.73
C ASN A 25 -7.90 11.24 5.49
N PHE A 26 -7.86 9.96 5.11
CA PHE A 26 -7.05 9.55 3.95
C PHE A 26 -7.57 10.15 2.63
N MET A 27 -8.89 10.36 2.49
CA MET A 27 -9.47 11.01 1.31
C MET A 27 -8.97 12.44 1.14
N GLU A 28 -8.90 13.21 2.24
CA GLU A 28 -8.36 14.57 2.25
C GLU A 28 -6.86 14.56 1.97
N THR A 29 -6.15 13.58 2.52
CA THR A 29 -4.73 13.36 2.22
C THR A 29 -4.49 13.18 0.72
N LEU A 30 -5.25 12.33 0.03
CA LEU A 30 -5.13 12.15 -1.42
C LEU A 30 -5.37 13.45 -2.20
N ALA A 31 -6.24 14.34 -1.70
CA ALA A 31 -6.57 15.61 -2.33
C ALA A 31 -5.60 16.75 -2.00
N SER A 32 -4.82 16.62 -0.93
CA SER A 32 -3.99 17.72 -0.39
C SER A 32 -2.77 18.10 -1.24
N GLY A 33 -2.37 17.26 -2.19
CA GLY A 33 -1.15 17.44 -2.98
C GLY A 33 0.15 17.19 -2.21
N LYS A 34 0.08 16.81 -0.93
CA LYS A 34 1.26 16.38 -0.16
C LYS A 34 1.77 15.04 -0.68
N PHE A 35 3.07 14.79 -0.50
CA PHE A 35 3.64 13.47 -0.77
C PHE A 35 3.13 12.46 0.27
N ILE A 36 2.40 11.44 -0.21
CA ILE A 36 1.67 10.50 0.65
C ILE A 36 2.62 9.44 1.21
N VAL A 37 2.49 9.13 2.49
CA VAL A 37 3.19 8.00 3.13
C VAL A 37 2.16 7.02 3.66
N THR A 38 2.24 5.76 3.24
CA THR A 38 1.45 4.66 3.81
C THR A 38 2.39 3.58 4.31
N ALA A 39 1.97 2.82 5.31
CA ALA A 39 2.77 1.74 5.88
C ALA A 39 1.93 0.47 6.07
N GLU A 40 2.52 -0.69 5.80
CA GLU A 40 1.84 -1.97 5.91
C GLU A 40 1.99 -2.61 7.30
N VAL A 41 0.89 -2.80 8.02
CA VAL A 41 0.86 -3.54 9.28
C VAL A 41 0.03 -4.81 9.09
N SER A 42 0.67 -5.96 9.25
CA SER A 42 -0.01 -7.24 9.10
C SER A 42 -0.81 -7.62 10.36
N PRO A 43 -2.04 -8.19 10.20
CA PRO A 43 -2.76 -8.79 11.32
C PRO A 43 -1.98 -9.97 11.95
N PRO A 44 -2.23 -10.26 13.25
CA PRO A 44 -1.60 -11.38 13.92
C PRO A 44 -2.08 -12.73 13.36
N LYS A 45 -1.25 -13.76 13.55
CA LYS A 45 -1.67 -15.15 13.38
C LYS A 45 -2.19 -15.66 14.72
N GLY A 46 -3.47 -15.44 14.98
CA GLY A 46 -4.11 -15.67 16.27
C GLY A 46 -4.80 -14.41 16.79
N THR A 47 -5.12 -14.38 18.08
CA THR A 47 -5.90 -13.31 18.71
C THR A 47 -5.06 -12.26 19.46
N ASP A 48 -3.76 -12.51 19.65
CA ASP A 48 -2.87 -11.56 20.32
C ASP A 48 -2.47 -10.40 19.40
N THR A 49 -2.96 -9.20 19.72
CA THR A 49 -2.80 -7.99 18.91
C THR A 49 -1.62 -7.12 19.34
N ARG A 50 -0.87 -7.49 20.38
CA ARG A 50 0.19 -6.65 20.97
C ARG A 50 1.25 -6.24 19.95
N GLN A 51 1.73 -7.18 19.14
CA GLN A 51 2.75 -6.89 18.13
C GLN A 51 2.22 -6.02 16.98
N MET A 52 0.95 -6.22 16.59
CA MET A 52 0.28 -5.39 15.57
C MET A 52 0.17 -3.94 16.06
N LEU A 53 -0.26 -3.75 17.31
CA LEU A 53 -0.35 -2.43 17.95
C LEU A 53 1.02 -1.77 18.12
N LYS A 54 2.05 -2.54 18.51
CA LYS A 54 3.44 -2.04 18.57
C LYS A 54 3.90 -1.52 17.21
N ASN A 55 3.65 -2.28 16.14
CA ASN A 55 4.00 -1.88 14.77
C ASN A 55 3.22 -0.64 14.31
N ALA A 56 1.92 -0.57 14.60
CA ALA A 56 1.09 0.60 14.29
C ALA A 56 1.58 1.86 15.01
N ALA A 57 1.99 1.75 16.28
CA ALA A 57 2.52 2.89 17.04
C ALA A 57 3.83 3.44 16.46
N LEU A 58 4.68 2.59 15.87
CA LEU A 58 5.93 3.01 15.21
C LEU A 58 5.70 3.83 13.94
N VAL A 59 4.53 3.69 13.30
CA VAL A 59 4.22 4.38 12.03
C VAL A 59 3.10 5.39 12.15
N GLY A 60 2.28 5.38 13.20
CA GLY A 60 1.08 6.21 13.29
C GLY A 60 1.34 7.71 13.33
N GLY A 61 2.53 8.15 13.72
CA GLY A 61 2.95 9.56 13.64
C GLY A 61 3.56 9.96 12.30
N ILE A 62 3.74 9.03 11.37
CA ILE A 62 4.53 9.20 10.15
C ILE A 62 3.74 8.82 8.89
N ALA A 63 2.95 7.75 8.95
CA ALA A 63 2.09 7.29 7.87
C ALA A 63 0.74 8.01 7.93
N ASP A 64 0.27 8.46 6.77
CA ASP A 64 -1.06 9.05 6.59
C ASP A 64 -2.18 8.02 6.70
N ALA A 65 -1.89 6.75 6.40
CA ALA A 65 -2.78 5.62 6.62
C ALA A 65 -2.00 4.31 6.75
N ILE A 66 -2.55 3.39 7.55
CA ILE A 66 -2.01 2.06 7.77
C ILE A 66 -2.73 1.05 6.88
N ASN A 67 -2.01 0.42 5.98
CA ASN A 67 -2.49 -0.72 5.22
C ASN A 67 -2.60 -1.95 6.13
N VAL A 68 -3.75 -2.61 6.13
CA VAL A 68 -3.99 -3.83 6.89
C VAL A 68 -4.21 -4.99 5.92
N THR A 69 -3.23 -5.90 5.89
CA THR A 69 -3.16 -6.98 4.90
C THR A 69 -4.24 -8.04 5.09
N ASP A 70 -4.72 -8.62 3.99
CA ASP A 70 -5.68 -9.72 3.98
C ASP A 70 -4.99 -11.05 3.64
N ASN A 71 -4.69 -11.85 4.68
CA ASN A 71 -3.99 -13.14 4.56
C ASN A 71 -2.78 -13.06 3.61
N GLN A 72 -1.86 -12.11 3.83
CA GLN A 72 -0.68 -11.89 2.99
C GLN A 72 0.02 -13.21 2.61
N ARG A 73 0.34 -13.38 1.32
CA ARG A 73 0.88 -14.63 0.74
C ARG A 73 0.00 -15.87 0.96
N ALA A 74 -1.30 -15.67 1.07
CA ALA A 74 -2.30 -16.68 1.43
C ALA A 74 -2.04 -17.37 2.79
N VAL A 75 -1.29 -16.74 3.70
CA VAL A 75 -1.08 -17.25 5.06
C VAL A 75 -2.22 -16.79 5.96
N MET A 76 -2.92 -17.73 6.60
CA MET A 76 -4.08 -17.43 7.45
C MET A 76 -3.71 -16.53 8.63
N ARG A 77 -4.47 -15.45 8.79
CA ARG A 77 -4.35 -14.44 9.85
C ARG A 77 -5.73 -13.95 10.29
N MET A 78 -5.75 -13.14 11.35
CA MET A 78 -6.94 -12.39 11.76
C MET A 78 -7.51 -11.59 10.58
N SER A 79 -8.85 -11.54 10.47
CA SER A 79 -9.55 -10.78 9.44
C SER A 79 -9.09 -9.31 9.42
N PRO A 80 -8.86 -8.72 8.23
CA PRO A 80 -8.48 -7.33 8.11
C PRO A 80 -9.56 -6.38 8.64
N LEU A 81 -10.85 -6.74 8.58
CA LEU A 81 -11.93 -5.95 9.15
C LEU A 81 -11.79 -5.80 10.68
N ALA A 82 -11.52 -6.90 11.38
CA ALA A 82 -11.31 -6.90 12.82
C ALA A 82 -10.05 -6.11 13.19
N ALA A 83 -8.94 -6.33 12.48
CA ALA A 83 -7.70 -5.61 12.70
C ALA A 83 -7.84 -4.10 12.46
N CYS A 84 -8.50 -3.69 11.37
CA CYS A 84 -8.82 -2.28 11.09
C CYS A 84 -9.70 -1.68 12.20
N SER A 85 -10.73 -2.40 12.67
CA SER A 85 -11.60 -1.92 13.76
C SER A 85 -10.81 -1.66 15.05
N ILE A 86 -9.91 -2.58 15.42
CA ILE A 86 -9.00 -2.43 16.56
C ILE A 86 -8.10 -1.20 16.38
N LEU A 87 -7.46 -1.04 15.23
CA LEU A 87 -6.58 0.10 14.95
C LEU A 87 -7.34 1.43 14.94
N LYS A 88 -8.53 1.46 14.33
CA LYS A 88 -9.41 2.63 14.31
C LYS A 88 -9.86 3.04 15.72
N SER A 89 -10.11 2.08 16.61
CA SER A 89 -10.40 2.37 18.03
C SER A 89 -9.23 3.03 18.78
N LYS A 90 -8.02 2.98 18.21
CA LYS A 90 -6.81 3.66 18.70
C LYS A 90 -6.50 4.96 17.95
N GLY A 91 -7.40 5.40 17.06
CA GLY A 91 -7.25 6.65 16.31
C GLY A 91 -6.39 6.53 15.05
N TYR A 92 -6.05 5.33 14.60
CA TYR A 92 -5.32 5.15 13.34
C TYR A 92 -6.27 5.15 12.14
N GLU A 93 -5.89 5.88 11.09
CA GLU A 93 -6.53 5.80 9.78
C GLU A 93 -6.02 4.54 9.05
N THR A 94 -6.95 3.75 8.49
CA THR A 94 -6.63 2.42 7.94
C THR A 94 -7.07 2.27 6.48
N ILE A 95 -6.29 1.52 5.71
CA ILE A 95 -6.63 1.01 4.38
C ILE A 95 -6.77 -0.51 4.47
N MET A 96 -8.00 -1.01 4.38
CA MET A 96 -8.29 -2.43 4.50
C MET A 96 -8.03 -3.14 3.17
N HIS A 97 -7.20 -4.17 3.16
CA HIS A 97 -7.05 -5.03 1.98
C HIS A 97 -8.26 -5.95 1.85
N VAL A 98 -8.70 -6.18 0.62
CA VAL A 98 -9.75 -7.17 0.31
C VAL A 98 -9.29 -8.01 -0.87
N THR A 99 -9.21 -9.32 -0.65
CA THR A 99 -8.77 -10.32 -1.64
C THR A 99 -9.94 -11.15 -2.17
N CYS A 100 -9.96 -11.43 -3.48
CA CYS A 100 -10.98 -12.30 -4.09
C CYS A 100 -10.70 -13.81 -3.93
N ARG A 101 -9.46 -14.17 -3.58
CA ARG A 101 -8.92 -15.54 -3.52
C ARG A 101 -9.87 -16.57 -2.91
N ASP A 102 -10.45 -16.26 -1.75
CA ASP A 102 -11.19 -17.20 -0.91
C ASP A 102 -12.61 -16.73 -0.57
N ARG A 103 -13.15 -15.76 -1.33
CA ARG A 103 -14.49 -15.18 -1.11
C ARG A 103 -15.33 -15.19 -2.38
N ASN A 104 -16.62 -15.44 -2.21
CA ASN A 104 -17.62 -15.25 -3.26
C ASN A 104 -18.23 -13.84 -3.17
N ARG A 105 -19.06 -13.46 -4.16
CA ARG A 105 -19.72 -12.14 -4.20
C ARG A 105 -20.57 -11.82 -2.97
N LEU A 106 -21.14 -12.82 -2.29
CA LEU A 106 -21.92 -12.58 -1.07
C LEU A 106 -21.00 -12.17 0.08
N SER A 107 -19.93 -12.95 0.29
CA SER A 107 -18.91 -12.68 1.30
C SER A 107 -18.23 -11.31 1.06
N LEU A 108 -17.89 -10.99 -0.19
CA LEU A 108 -17.30 -9.71 -0.58
C LEU A 108 -18.25 -8.53 -0.31
N GLN A 109 -19.53 -8.63 -0.70
CA GLN A 109 -20.50 -7.55 -0.43
C GLN A 109 -20.75 -7.35 1.06
N SER A 110 -20.94 -8.45 1.80
CA SER A 110 -21.19 -8.40 3.24
C SER A 110 -20.01 -7.76 3.98
N GLU A 111 -18.77 -8.09 3.63
CA GLU A 111 -17.58 -7.51 4.25
C GLU A 111 -17.42 -6.01 3.92
N LEU A 112 -17.68 -5.59 2.68
CA LEU A 112 -17.61 -4.18 2.27
C LEU A 112 -18.73 -3.33 2.91
N LEU A 113 -19.95 -3.87 3.01
CA LEU A 113 -21.05 -3.22 3.71
C LEU A 113 -20.74 -3.09 5.21
N GLY A 114 -20.24 -4.15 5.82
CA GLY A 114 -19.81 -4.16 7.22
C GLY A 114 -18.69 -3.17 7.49
N SER A 115 -17.67 -3.11 6.63
CA SER A 115 -16.54 -2.19 6.77
C SER A 115 -17.01 -0.74 6.68
N SER A 116 -17.84 -0.40 5.67
CA SER A 116 -18.33 0.96 5.49
C SER A 116 -19.24 1.40 6.66
N SER A 117 -20.07 0.49 7.17
CA SER A 117 -20.98 0.75 8.31
C SER A 117 -20.24 1.10 9.60
N ILE A 118 -19.03 0.59 9.80
CA ILE A 118 -18.18 0.92 10.96
C ILE A 118 -17.11 1.98 10.62
N GLY A 119 -17.27 2.67 9.48
CA GLY A 119 -16.42 3.79 9.06
C GLY A 119 -15.05 3.39 8.49
N ILE A 120 -14.85 2.13 8.09
CA ILE A 120 -13.67 1.68 7.37
C ILE A 120 -13.98 1.76 5.88
N ASN A 121 -13.62 2.91 5.30
CA ASN A 121 -13.99 3.26 3.94
C ASN A 121 -12.82 3.20 2.95
N ASN A 122 -11.56 3.21 3.39
CA ASN A 122 -10.43 3.08 2.48
C ASN A 122 -10.16 1.60 2.21
N ILE A 123 -10.38 1.15 0.98
CA ILE A 123 -10.30 -0.26 0.61
C ILE A 123 -9.27 -0.44 -0.50
N LEU A 124 -8.33 -1.37 -0.32
CA LEU A 124 -7.39 -1.77 -1.37
C LEU A 124 -7.79 -3.13 -1.94
N VAL A 125 -8.21 -3.14 -3.20
CA VAL A 125 -8.72 -4.33 -3.88
C VAL A 125 -7.62 -5.08 -4.63
N MET A 126 -7.62 -6.41 -4.48
CA MET A 126 -6.72 -7.30 -5.20
C MET A 126 -7.32 -8.68 -5.43
N SER A 127 -6.84 -9.40 -6.45
CA SER A 127 -7.27 -10.80 -6.67
C SER A 127 -6.78 -11.73 -5.56
N GLY A 128 -5.56 -11.51 -5.07
CA GLY A 128 -4.91 -12.34 -4.04
C GLY A 128 -4.20 -13.58 -4.60
N ASP A 129 -3.13 -13.99 -3.92
CA ASP A 129 -2.31 -15.15 -4.29
C ASP A 129 -3.08 -16.48 -4.20
N HIS A 130 -2.78 -17.46 -5.04
CA HIS A 130 -3.45 -18.76 -4.94
C HIS A 130 -3.24 -19.41 -3.54
N PRO A 131 -4.25 -20.04 -2.90
CA PRO A 131 -4.12 -20.60 -1.54
C PRO A 131 -2.94 -21.57 -1.36
N VAL A 132 -2.55 -22.28 -2.43
CA VAL A 132 -1.38 -23.18 -2.46
C VAL A 132 -0.06 -22.49 -2.09
N LYS A 133 0.03 -21.16 -2.23
CA LYS A 133 1.21 -20.37 -1.85
C LYS A 133 1.33 -20.17 -0.34
N GLY A 134 0.22 -20.34 0.38
CA GLY A 134 0.13 -20.15 1.81
C GLY A 134 0.36 -21.41 2.64
N ASP A 135 -0.12 -21.35 3.88
CA ASP A 135 -0.01 -22.42 4.88
C ASP A 135 -1.20 -23.39 4.88
N HIS A 136 -2.28 -23.08 4.17
CA HIS A 136 -3.46 -23.93 4.01
C HIS A 136 -3.58 -24.42 2.57
N ARG A 137 -2.61 -25.21 2.12
CA ARG A 137 -2.50 -25.64 0.71
C ARG A 137 -3.71 -26.41 0.17
N GLY A 138 -4.48 -27.06 1.05
CA GLY A 138 -5.70 -27.80 0.69
C GLY A 138 -6.97 -26.93 0.64
N ALA A 139 -6.89 -25.64 0.96
CA ALA A 139 -8.03 -24.73 0.88
C ALA A 139 -8.49 -24.55 -0.57
N LYS A 140 -9.81 -24.57 -0.79
CA LYS A 140 -10.38 -24.38 -2.12
C LYS A 140 -10.26 -22.91 -2.54
N PRO A 141 -9.68 -22.59 -3.71
CA PRO A 141 -9.77 -21.25 -4.26
C PRO A 141 -11.23 -20.97 -4.66
N VAL A 142 -11.69 -19.74 -4.44
CA VAL A 142 -13.05 -19.31 -4.79
C VAL A 142 -13.03 -18.46 -6.06
N TYR A 143 -12.33 -17.31 -6.03
CA TYR A 143 -12.19 -16.40 -7.20
C TYR A 143 -13.50 -16.16 -7.97
N ASP A 144 -14.63 -16.01 -7.29
CA ASP A 144 -15.93 -15.73 -7.95
C ASP A 144 -15.88 -14.43 -8.76
N LEU A 145 -15.08 -13.47 -8.30
CA LEU A 145 -14.78 -12.22 -8.99
C LEU A 145 -13.26 -12.02 -9.09
N ASP A 146 -12.80 -11.35 -10.13
CA ASP A 146 -11.45 -10.78 -10.16
C ASP A 146 -11.40 -9.37 -9.56
N SER A 147 -10.21 -8.77 -9.46
CA SER A 147 -10.03 -7.43 -8.89
C SER A 147 -10.75 -6.33 -9.67
N VAL A 148 -10.94 -6.48 -10.99
CA VAL A 148 -11.62 -5.49 -11.82
C VAL A 148 -13.13 -5.58 -11.57
N GLN A 149 -13.67 -6.80 -11.54
CA GLN A 149 -15.09 -7.02 -11.23
C GLN A 149 -15.43 -6.57 -9.80
N LEU A 150 -14.56 -6.83 -8.82
CA LEU A 150 -14.75 -6.35 -7.45
C LEU A 150 -14.73 -4.82 -7.35
N LEU A 151 -13.93 -4.13 -8.16
CA LEU A 151 -14.00 -2.66 -8.24
C LEU A 151 -15.35 -2.17 -8.79
N GLY A 152 -15.88 -2.83 -9.83
CA GLY A 152 -17.22 -2.54 -10.34
C GLY A 152 -18.30 -2.74 -9.28
N LEU A 153 -18.19 -3.83 -8.50
CA LEU A 153 -19.08 -4.11 -7.36
C LEU A 153 -19.01 -3.00 -6.31
N VAL A 154 -17.80 -2.53 -5.95
CA VAL A 154 -17.65 -1.39 -5.02
C VAL A 154 -18.38 -0.15 -5.54
N GLN A 155 -18.34 0.13 -6.84
CA GLN A 155 -19.08 1.27 -7.40
C GLN A 155 -20.60 1.10 -7.30
N GLN A 156 -21.13 -0.12 -7.47
CA GLN A 156 -22.56 -0.39 -7.27
C GLN A 156 -22.97 -0.17 -5.81
N LEU A 157 -22.18 -0.67 -4.85
CA LEU A 157 -22.43 -0.45 -3.42
C LEU A 157 -22.37 1.04 -3.05
N ASN A 158 -21.45 1.80 -3.66
CA ASN A 158 -21.37 3.26 -3.50
C ASN A 158 -22.57 4.00 -4.14
N SER A 159 -23.23 3.35 -5.11
CA SER A 159 -24.43 3.87 -5.79
C SER A 159 -25.74 3.46 -5.10
N GLY A 160 -25.67 2.64 -4.04
CA GLY A 160 -26.85 2.18 -3.29
C GLY A 160 -27.50 0.92 -3.84
N PHE A 161 -26.76 0.12 -4.62
CA PHE A 161 -27.24 -1.14 -5.19
C PHE A 161 -26.29 -2.29 -4.84
N ASP A 162 -26.85 -3.48 -4.65
CA ASP A 162 -26.07 -4.71 -4.59
C ASP A 162 -25.57 -5.13 -5.99
N PHE A 163 -24.78 -6.19 -6.06
CA PHE A 163 -24.21 -6.70 -7.31
C PHE A 163 -25.25 -7.28 -8.28
N SER A 164 -26.45 -7.60 -7.77
CA SER A 164 -27.59 -8.07 -8.56
C SER A 164 -28.53 -6.93 -9.00
N GLY A 165 -28.27 -5.69 -8.58
CA GLY A 165 -29.08 -4.52 -8.90
C GLY A 165 -30.24 -4.26 -7.94
N ASN A 166 -30.33 -4.98 -6.81
CA ASN A 166 -31.31 -4.70 -5.78
C ASN A 166 -30.90 -3.45 -4.99
N THR A 167 -31.88 -2.67 -4.55
CA THR A 167 -31.66 -1.47 -3.73
C THR A 167 -31.17 -1.84 -2.34
N LEU A 168 -30.20 -1.08 -1.83
CA LEU A 168 -29.70 -1.19 -0.47
C LEU A 168 -30.37 -0.17 0.47
N GLU A 169 -30.43 -0.51 1.76
CA GLU A 169 -30.75 0.45 2.81
C GLU A 169 -29.54 1.37 3.06
N GLY A 170 -29.52 2.49 2.35
CA GLY A 170 -28.37 3.39 2.32
C GLY A 170 -27.32 2.97 1.29
N LYS A 171 -26.14 3.59 1.36
CA LYS A 171 -25.05 3.34 0.42
C LYS A 171 -23.70 3.42 1.12
N THR A 172 -22.73 2.72 0.57
CA THR A 172 -21.35 2.79 1.06
C THR A 172 -20.69 4.12 0.65
N ARG A 173 -19.61 4.48 1.34
CA ARG A 173 -18.76 5.63 1.01
C ARG A 173 -17.31 5.19 0.80
N ILE A 174 -17.15 4.03 0.18
CA ILE A 174 -15.85 3.40 0.00
C ILE A 174 -15.00 4.24 -0.96
N LEU A 175 -13.75 4.44 -0.57
CA LEU A 175 -12.66 4.99 -1.34
C LEU A 175 -11.82 3.82 -1.91
N PRO A 176 -12.09 3.36 -3.14
CA PRO A 176 -11.41 2.20 -3.69
C PRO A 176 -10.00 2.55 -4.18
N GLY A 177 -9.02 1.77 -3.77
CA GLY A 177 -7.71 1.67 -4.38
C GLY A 177 -7.47 0.29 -4.97
N ALA A 178 -6.41 0.15 -5.75
CA ALA A 178 -6.01 -1.14 -6.30
C ALA A 178 -4.50 -1.34 -6.32
N VAL A 179 -4.08 -2.60 -6.41
CA VAL A 179 -2.66 -2.94 -6.61
C VAL A 179 -2.28 -2.99 -8.09
N ALA A 180 -1.04 -2.62 -8.42
CA ALA A 180 -0.49 -2.79 -9.76
C ALA A 180 0.96 -3.31 -9.73
N ASN A 181 1.29 -4.20 -10.66
CA ASN A 181 2.69 -4.49 -10.97
C ASN A 181 3.23 -3.36 -11.86
N THR A 182 4.54 -3.11 -11.78
CA THR A 182 5.21 -2.09 -12.62
C THR A 182 5.65 -2.66 -13.98
N GLU A 183 5.09 -3.79 -14.39
CA GLU A 183 5.39 -4.42 -15.67
C GLU A 183 4.69 -3.71 -16.83
N LEU A 184 5.33 -3.69 -17.99
CA LEU A 184 4.84 -2.99 -19.19
C LEU A 184 4.19 -3.93 -20.21
N SER A 185 3.82 -5.14 -19.79
CA SER A 185 3.13 -6.08 -20.68
C SER A 185 1.76 -5.52 -21.07
N GLU A 186 1.35 -5.74 -22.33
CA GLU A 186 0.07 -5.25 -22.84
C GLU A 186 -1.10 -5.71 -21.96
N ALA A 187 -1.10 -6.97 -21.53
CA ALA A 187 -2.11 -7.53 -20.64
C ALA A 187 -2.18 -6.80 -19.28
N ALA A 188 -1.03 -6.44 -18.69
CA ALA A 188 -0.99 -5.70 -17.43
C ALA A 188 -1.51 -4.27 -17.61
N LEU A 189 -1.15 -3.59 -18.70
CA LEU A 189 -1.61 -2.24 -19.01
C LEU A 189 -3.12 -2.20 -19.31
N ILE A 190 -3.66 -3.18 -20.05
CA ILE A 190 -5.11 -3.32 -20.28
C ILE A 190 -5.83 -3.52 -18.93
N LYS A 191 -5.32 -4.41 -18.08
CA LYS A 191 -5.91 -4.66 -16.76
C LYS A 191 -5.87 -3.41 -15.89
N LEU A 192 -4.75 -2.68 -15.88
CA LEU A 192 -4.62 -1.41 -15.16
C LEU A 192 -5.61 -0.37 -15.69
N GLY A 193 -5.73 -0.23 -17.02
CA GLY A 193 -6.71 0.65 -17.64
C GLY A 193 -8.15 0.38 -17.19
N LYS A 194 -8.55 -0.90 -17.16
CA LYS A 194 -9.86 -1.31 -16.63
C LYS A 194 -10.05 -0.95 -15.15
N LYS A 195 -9.00 -1.07 -14.32
CA LYS A 195 -9.06 -0.66 -12.91
C LYS A 195 -9.22 0.86 -12.78
N ILE A 196 -8.44 1.63 -13.54
CA ILE A 196 -8.50 3.11 -13.53
C ILE A 196 -9.88 3.59 -13.99
N SER A 197 -10.42 3.02 -15.07
CA SER A 197 -11.75 3.37 -15.58
C SER A 197 -12.89 2.98 -14.64
N SER A 198 -12.64 2.11 -13.65
CA SER A 198 -13.62 1.74 -12.63
C SER A 198 -13.71 2.76 -11.48
N GLY A 199 -13.00 3.89 -11.56
CA GLY A 199 -13.11 4.98 -10.57
C GLY A 199 -12.28 4.80 -9.31
N ILE A 200 -11.16 4.06 -9.37
CA ILE A 200 -10.21 3.97 -8.25
C ILE A 200 -9.57 5.32 -7.93
N ARG A 201 -9.28 5.59 -6.66
CA ARG A 201 -8.72 6.86 -6.18
C ARG A 201 -7.20 6.81 -6.00
N PHE A 202 -6.64 5.62 -5.83
CA PHE A 202 -5.21 5.42 -5.73
C PHE A 202 -4.81 4.03 -6.23
N VAL A 203 -3.55 3.90 -6.65
CA VAL A 203 -2.90 2.63 -6.91
C VAL A 203 -1.67 2.51 -6.02
N GLN A 204 -1.51 1.36 -5.38
CA GLN A 204 -0.25 0.99 -4.71
C GLN A 204 0.48 -0.01 -5.58
N THR A 205 1.75 0.27 -5.90
CA THR A 205 2.53 -0.62 -6.76
C THR A 205 3.18 -1.75 -5.96
N GLN A 206 3.56 -2.82 -6.66
CA GLN A 206 4.58 -3.73 -6.15
C GLN A 206 5.91 -2.99 -5.90
N ALA A 207 6.81 -3.65 -5.17
CA ALA A 207 8.09 -3.08 -4.76
C ALA A 207 8.91 -2.57 -5.95
N VAL A 208 9.31 -1.30 -5.87
CA VAL A 208 10.19 -0.67 -6.84
C VAL A 208 11.63 -0.89 -6.39
N PHE A 209 12.50 -1.31 -7.32
CA PHE A 209 13.96 -1.36 -7.11
C PHE A 209 14.75 -0.65 -8.22
N ASP A 210 14.11 -0.40 -9.36
CA ASP A 210 14.71 0.29 -10.51
C ASP A 210 13.83 1.46 -10.93
N THR A 211 14.38 2.68 -10.85
CA THR A 211 13.66 3.91 -11.18
C THR A 211 13.42 4.07 -12.67
N ASN A 212 14.23 3.45 -13.52
CA ASN A 212 14.07 3.55 -14.97
C ASN A 212 12.83 2.77 -15.43
N SER A 213 12.71 1.51 -14.99
CA SER A 213 11.51 0.69 -15.21
C SER A 213 10.26 1.35 -14.63
N PHE A 214 10.38 1.95 -13.43
CA PHE A 214 9.27 2.68 -12.82
C PHE A 214 8.87 3.93 -13.62
N SER A 215 9.83 4.68 -14.18
CA SER A 215 9.55 5.83 -15.04
C SER A 215 8.74 5.44 -16.27
N GLY A 216 9.14 4.36 -16.96
CA GLY A 216 8.37 3.84 -18.09
C GLY A 216 6.95 3.39 -17.70
N PHE A 217 6.78 2.80 -16.52
CA PHE A 217 5.47 2.50 -15.96
C PHE A 217 4.64 3.76 -15.71
N MET A 218 5.23 4.79 -15.13
CA MET A 218 4.56 6.07 -14.88
C MET A 218 4.14 6.78 -16.17
N GLU A 219 4.90 6.69 -17.26
CA GLU A 219 4.50 7.22 -18.57
C GLU A 219 3.20 6.57 -19.07
N GLN A 220 3.12 5.24 -19.02
CA GLN A 220 1.91 4.50 -19.42
C GLN A 220 0.72 4.82 -18.49
N VAL A 221 0.96 4.85 -17.18
CA VAL A 221 -0.07 5.19 -16.19
C VAL A 221 -0.58 6.62 -16.39
N ASN A 222 0.30 7.59 -16.65
CA ASN A 222 -0.07 8.98 -16.89
C ASN A 222 -0.95 9.11 -18.14
N SER A 223 -0.57 8.43 -19.23
CA SER A 223 -1.38 8.34 -20.45
C SER A 223 -2.78 7.79 -20.16
N ILE A 224 -2.88 6.66 -19.45
CA ILE A 224 -4.16 6.04 -19.12
C ILE A 224 -4.99 6.92 -18.17
N ARG A 225 -4.42 7.38 -17.05
CA ARG A 225 -5.15 8.13 -16.03
C ARG A 225 -5.62 9.49 -16.52
N SER A 226 -4.86 10.17 -17.40
CA SER A 226 -5.31 11.44 -18.00
C SER A 226 -6.63 11.30 -18.76
N LYS A 227 -6.90 10.12 -19.34
CA LYS A 227 -8.14 9.83 -20.06
C LYS A 227 -9.30 9.47 -19.13
N TYR A 228 -9.05 8.74 -18.05
CA TYR A 228 -10.09 8.10 -17.27
C TYR A 228 -10.27 8.67 -15.86
N ASN A 229 -9.19 9.06 -15.19
CA ASN A 229 -9.21 9.57 -13.82
C ASN A 229 -7.92 10.35 -13.48
N PRO A 230 -7.81 11.64 -13.87
CA PRO A 230 -6.58 12.42 -13.74
C PRO A 230 -6.16 12.65 -12.27
N ASP A 231 -7.11 12.63 -11.33
CA ASP A 231 -6.87 12.88 -9.92
C ASP A 231 -6.41 11.63 -9.15
N MET A 232 -6.39 10.45 -9.79
CA MET A 232 -5.95 9.21 -9.16
C MET A 232 -4.46 9.29 -8.80
N LYS A 233 -4.13 8.83 -7.59
CA LYS A 233 -2.77 8.88 -7.02
C LYS A 233 -2.00 7.58 -7.23
N ILE A 234 -0.70 7.68 -7.52
CA ILE A 234 0.22 6.54 -7.54
C ILE A 234 1.10 6.56 -6.30
N ILE A 235 1.07 5.49 -5.53
CA ILE A 235 1.85 5.31 -4.32
C ILE A 235 2.83 4.14 -4.56
N ALA A 236 4.12 4.45 -4.67
CA ALA A 236 5.15 3.48 -5.04
C ALA A 236 5.52 2.56 -3.86
N GLY A 237 5.50 1.25 -4.07
CA GLY A 237 5.88 0.26 -3.06
C GLY A 237 7.38 0.25 -2.77
N ILE A 238 7.77 0.26 -1.49
CA ILE A 238 9.15 0.20 -1.02
C ILE A 238 9.30 -0.93 -0.02
N ILE A 239 10.23 -1.86 -0.29
CA ILE A 239 10.65 -2.89 0.65
C ILE A 239 12.08 -2.60 1.11
N PRO A 240 12.28 -2.07 2.33
CA PRO A 240 13.62 -1.95 2.90
C PRO A 240 14.26 -3.33 3.10
N LEU A 241 15.47 -3.49 2.57
CA LEU A 241 16.23 -4.73 2.71
C LEU A 241 17.02 -4.70 4.03
N LYS A 242 16.94 -5.78 4.83
CA LYS A 242 17.72 -5.89 6.07
C LYS A 242 19.01 -6.69 5.90
N SER A 243 19.09 -7.51 4.85
CA SER A 243 20.22 -8.40 4.60
C SER A 243 20.20 -8.92 3.16
N VAL A 244 21.33 -9.48 2.72
CA VAL A 244 21.44 -10.21 1.45
C VAL A 244 20.42 -11.36 1.39
N LYS A 245 20.26 -12.11 2.48
CA LYS A 245 19.24 -13.16 2.60
C LYS A 245 17.81 -12.64 2.37
N SER A 246 17.52 -11.41 2.76
CA SER A 246 16.22 -10.78 2.50
C SER A 246 16.01 -10.53 1.01
N ALA A 247 17.05 -10.07 0.31
CA ALA A 247 17.01 -9.87 -1.14
C ALA A 247 16.85 -11.20 -1.90
N ASP A 248 17.61 -12.22 -1.52
CA ASP A 248 17.49 -13.57 -2.09
C ASP A 248 16.10 -14.16 -1.84
N PHE A 249 15.57 -13.98 -0.61
CA PHE A 249 14.22 -14.40 -0.28
C PHE A 249 13.18 -13.76 -1.20
N LEU A 250 13.26 -12.44 -1.44
CA LEU A 250 12.35 -11.74 -2.34
C LEU A 250 12.42 -12.32 -3.76
N ASN A 251 13.62 -12.47 -4.31
CA ASN A 251 13.83 -13.00 -5.66
C ASN A 251 13.29 -14.43 -5.84
N SER A 252 13.43 -15.28 -4.83
CA SER A 252 13.02 -16.68 -4.92
C SER A 252 11.56 -16.94 -4.55
N ASN A 253 10.95 -16.11 -3.70
CA ASN A 253 9.66 -16.42 -3.08
C ASN A 253 8.54 -15.45 -3.42
N ILE A 254 8.85 -14.23 -3.87
CA ILE A 254 7.83 -13.22 -4.17
C ILE A 254 7.74 -13.01 -5.68
N ALA A 255 6.67 -13.54 -6.28
CA ALA A 255 6.42 -13.42 -7.71
C ALA A 255 6.28 -11.94 -8.11
N GLY A 256 6.93 -11.55 -9.21
CA GLY A 256 6.89 -10.18 -9.73
C GLY A 256 7.84 -9.20 -9.05
N ILE A 257 8.57 -9.62 -8.01
CA ILE A 257 9.65 -8.81 -7.42
C ILE A 257 11.01 -9.34 -7.90
N ARG A 258 11.86 -8.42 -8.35
CA ARG A 258 13.26 -8.71 -8.68
C ARG A 258 14.16 -7.63 -8.12
N VAL A 259 14.93 -7.99 -7.09
CA VAL A 259 16.01 -7.17 -6.55
C VAL A 259 17.19 -7.22 -7.54
N PRO A 260 17.63 -6.08 -8.09
CA PRO A 260 18.75 -6.02 -9.04
C PRO A 260 20.07 -6.51 -8.42
N GLN A 261 20.92 -7.13 -9.24
CA GLN A 261 22.21 -7.66 -8.78
C GLN A 261 23.09 -6.59 -8.14
N HIS A 262 23.12 -5.38 -8.71
CA HIS A 262 23.91 -4.28 -8.15
C HIS A 262 23.46 -3.86 -6.73
N VAL A 263 22.16 -4.01 -6.39
CA VAL A 263 21.65 -3.78 -5.03
C VAL A 263 22.17 -4.87 -4.09
N ILE A 264 22.13 -6.13 -4.54
CA ILE A 264 22.63 -7.28 -3.78
C ILE A 264 24.15 -7.15 -3.52
N ASP A 265 24.92 -6.73 -4.52
CA ASP A 265 26.38 -6.60 -4.41
C ASP A 265 26.79 -5.46 -3.47
N ARG A 266 26.05 -4.35 -3.47
CA ARG A 266 26.19 -3.28 -2.47
C ARG A 266 25.94 -3.80 -1.06
N MET A 267 24.84 -4.53 -0.87
CA MET A 267 24.50 -5.14 0.44
C MET A 267 25.56 -6.14 0.91
N LYS A 268 26.14 -6.94 0.01
CA LYS A 268 27.22 -7.90 0.32
C LYS A 268 28.52 -7.22 0.74
N SER A 269 28.84 -6.08 0.12
CA SER A 269 30.08 -5.35 0.36
C SER A 269 30.00 -4.42 1.58
N ALA A 270 28.80 -4.20 2.12
CA ALA A 270 28.57 -3.31 3.24
C ALA A 270 29.02 -3.91 4.56
N LYS A 271 29.73 -3.11 5.38
CA LYS A 271 30.08 -3.48 6.77
C LYS A 271 28.84 -3.67 7.65
N ASN A 272 27.79 -2.91 7.38
CA ASN A 272 26.48 -3.02 8.04
C ASN A 272 25.38 -3.10 6.96
N PRO A 273 24.98 -4.32 6.54
CA PRO A 273 23.97 -4.50 5.50
C PRO A 273 22.60 -3.90 5.85
N GLU A 274 22.22 -3.85 7.12
CA GLU A 274 20.94 -3.24 7.51
C GLU A 274 20.97 -1.73 7.29
N LYS A 275 22.06 -1.06 7.68
CA LYS A 275 22.25 0.37 7.42
C LYS A 275 22.32 0.67 5.92
N GLU A 276 23.08 -0.11 5.16
CA GLU A 276 23.14 0.02 3.70
C GLU A 276 21.75 -0.13 3.06
N GLY A 277 20.95 -1.10 3.53
CA GLY A 277 19.60 -1.29 3.05
C GLY A 277 18.67 -0.12 3.35
N MET A 278 18.84 0.55 4.50
CA MET A 278 18.15 1.81 4.80
C MET A 278 18.58 2.94 3.86
N GLU A 279 19.88 3.07 3.59
CA GLU A 279 20.42 4.09 2.67
C GLU A 279 19.94 3.87 1.22
N ILE A 280 19.87 2.61 0.78
CA ILE A 280 19.31 2.24 -0.53
C ILE A 280 17.83 2.61 -0.61
N ALA A 281 17.03 2.25 0.40
CA ALA A 281 15.61 2.57 0.45
C ALA A 281 15.37 4.08 0.48
N ALA A 282 16.11 4.83 1.30
CA ALA A 282 16.01 6.28 1.39
C ALA A 282 16.39 6.97 0.08
N GLY A 283 17.49 6.55 -0.56
CA GLY A 283 17.91 7.05 -1.86
C GLY A 283 16.91 6.75 -2.97
N LEU A 284 16.25 5.60 -2.93
CA LEU A 284 15.16 5.26 -3.84
C LEU A 284 13.94 6.17 -3.62
N ILE A 285 13.50 6.33 -2.37
CA ILE A 285 12.38 7.23 -2.01
C ILE A 285 12.65 8.66 -2.50
N GLY A 286 13.87 9.18 -2.30
CA GLY A 286 14.26 10.51 -2.78
C GLY A 286 14.13 10.68 -4.29
N LYS A 287 14.43 9.64 -5.09
CA LYS A 287 14.23 9.66 -6.55
C LYS A 287 12.76 9.60 -6.95
N LEU A 288 11.93 8.90 -6.17
CA LEU A 288 10.51 8.69 -6.47
C LEU A 288 9.64 9.92 -6.16
N GLN A 289 10.08 10.83 -5.29
CA GLN A 289 9.33 12.06 -4.95
C GLN A 289 8.95 12.91 -6.18
N GLY A 290 9.73 12.86 -7.26
CA GLY A 290 9.43 13.55 -8.52
C GLY A 290 8.68 12.71 -9.56
N MET A 291 8.40 11.43 -9.27
CA MET A 291 7.84 10.48 -10.24
C MET A 291 6.43 10.02 -9.87
N CYS A 292 6.08 9.99 -8.59
CA CYS A 292 4.78 9.53 -8.10
C CYS A 292 4.24 10.39 -6.96
N ASP A 293 3.02 10.11 -6.51
CA ASP A 293 2.30 10.91 -5.52
C ASP A 293 2.63 10.51 -4.07
N GLY A 294 3.29 9.37 -3.85
CA GLY A 294 3.68 8.90 -2.51
C GLY A 294 4.44 7.59 -2.49
N VAL A 295 4.72 7.08 -1.29
CA VAL A 295 5.34 5.77 -1.05
C VAL A 295 4.56 4.91 -0.08
N HIS A 296 4.62 3.60 -0.31
CA HIS A 296 4.04 2.57 0.54
C HIS A 296 5.15 1.69 1.12
N ILE A 297 5.39 1.80 2.43
CA ILE A 297 6.49 1.11 3.11
C ILE A 297 6.02 -0.27 3.60
N MET A 298 6.65 -1.33 3.09
CA MET A 298 6.35 -2.74 3.36
C MET A 298 7.60 -3.44 3.94
N PRO A 299 7.96 -3.21 5.21
CA PRO A 299 9.17 -3.81 5.76
C PRO A 299 8.98 -5.31 6.03
N ILE A 300 10.02 -6.10 5.78
CA ILE A 300 10.05 -7.49 6.23
C ILE A 300 10.25 -7.49 7.77
N GLY A 301 9.19 -7.90 8.49
CA GLY A 301 9.20 -8.05 9.94
C GLY A 301 8.53 -6.91 10.71
N ASN A 302 9.28 -5.87 11.06
CA ASN A 302 8.83 -4.77 11.93
C ASN A 302 9.16 -3.38 11.34
N HIS A 303 8.60 -2.34 11.94
CA HIS A 303 8.73 -0.94 11.50
C HIS A 303 9.80 -0.13 12.24
N GLU A 304 10.71 -0.75 13.00
CA GLU A 304 11.66 -0.03 13.87
C GLU A 304 12.55 0.96 13.10
N ASN A 305 12.81 0.69 11.82
CA ASN A 305 13.61 1.54 10.95
C ASN A 305 12.79 2.43 10.00
N THR A 306 11.46 2.30 9.95
CA THR A 306 10.62 3.03 8.98
C THR A 306 10.78 4.54 9.13
N GLY A 307 10.72 5.07 10.36
CA GLY A 307 10.90 6.50 10.60
C GLY A 307 12.27 7.01 10.18
N LYS A 308 13.34 6.27 10.52
CA LYS A 308 14.71 6.63 10.13
C LYS A 308 14.90 6.66 8.62
N ILE A 309 14.34 5.69 7.89
CA ILE A 309 14.42 5.62 6.43
C ILE A 309 13.76 6.86 5.80
N LEU A 310 12.59 7.25 6.30
CA LEU A 310 11.85 8.42 5.81
C LEU A 310 12.60 9.73 6.13
N GLU A 311 13.15 9.85 7.35
CA GLU A 311 14.00 10.99 7.74
C GLU A 311 15.24 11.10 6.83
N MET A 312 15.91 9.99 6.55
CA MET A 312 17.05 9.94 5.62
C MET A 312 16.65 10.33 4.18
N ALA A 313 15.40 10.08 3.79
CA ALA A 313 14.84 10.48 2.50
C ALA A 313 14.34 11.94 2.47
N GLY A 314 14.39 12.64 3.61
CA GLY A 314 13.94 14.04 3.74
C GLY A 314 12.42 14.21 3.82
N ILE A 315 11.70 13.17 4.26
CA ILE A 315 10.24 13.17 4.45
C ILE A 315 9.90 13.26 5.94
#